data_AF-A0A938GL25-F1
#
_entry.id   AF-A0A938GL25-F1
#
_cell.length_a   1.000
_cell.length_b   1.000
_cell.length_c   1.000
_cell.angle_alpha   90.00
_cell.angle_beta   90.00
_cell.angle_gamma   90.00
#
_symmetry.space_group_name_H-M   'P 1'
#
loop_
_entity.id
_entity.type
_entity.pdbx_description
1 polymer ?
#
loop_
_entity_poly.entity_id
_entity_poly.type
_entity_poly.pdbx_seq_one_letter_code
_entity_poly.pdbx_strand_id
1 'polypeptide(L)'
;MACNRPGPPNYSLNWRSTMQSPCLTPGWNAAITAALMAILPGCVTKQAPEQKPTLEQELRSAGGFEWMLQDPESRRAQILITEIVKDPNGRTQLRSHGYRVDAEYFYPASAIKLCAAVAALQLIETLEHTHGLADLAKAPLRIEPLFPGDRAQTIDDPKPPKVPLTVGREIRKLCLVSDNPAFNRLFDLVGHAEMNQSMHALGLNSVVINHRLSESRKIPNPQAAAGVSFHPPGRPPILIAPRTSDLKFANSKPGLLVGSSYLQGDGKVDRPMDFTRRNGISLVDLQGLLIKVVRP
;
A
#
# COMPACT_ATOMS: atom_id res chain seq x y z
N MET A 1 -48.69 7.55 24.82
CA MET A 1 -48.59 7.07 23.42
C MET A 1 -47.14 7.15 23.00
N ALA A 2 -46.44 6.02 22.98
CA ALA A 2 -45.04 5.92 22.61
C ALA A 2 -44.93 5.65 21.11
N CYS A 3 -44.23 6.50 20.36
CA CYS A 3 -43.94 6.30 18.96
C CYS A 3 -42.49 5.81 18.80
N ASN A 4 -42.38 4.51 18.50
CA ASN A 4 -41.17 3.85 18.03
C ASN A 4 -40.72 4.45 16.68
N ARG A 5 -39.43 4.77 16.55
CA ARG A 5 -38.77 4.99 15.24
C ARG A 5 -37.83 3.83 14.94
N PRO A 6 -37.84 3.28 13.71
CA PRO A 6 -37.01 2.14 13.34
C PRO A 6 -35.55 2.57 13.05
N GLY A 7 -34.61 1.68 13.41
CA GLY A 7 -33.17 1.85 13.19
C GLY A 7 -32.73 1.63 11.72
N PRO A 8 -31.47 1.97 11.41
CA PRO A 8 -30.95 1.95 10.04
C PRO A 8 -30.65 0.52 9.53
N PRO A 9 -30.67 0.29 8.20
CA PRO A 9 -30.49 -1.03 7.63
C PRO A 9 -29.01 -1.48 7.66
N ASN A 10 -28.80 -2.71 8.13
CA ASN A 10 -27.55 -3.46 8.01
C ASN A 10 -27.38 -3.99 6.57
N TYR A 11 -26.31 -3.58 5.89
CA TYR A 11 -25.89 -4.20 4.64
C TYR A 11 -24.65 -5.09 4.90
N SER A 12 -24.88 -6.38 5.08
CA SER A 12 -23.85 -7.42 5.06
C SER A 12 -23.78 -8.03 3.66
N LEU A 13 -22.75 -7.73 2.89
CA LEU A 13 -22.46 -8.37 1.61
C LEU A 13 -21.68 -9.67 1.84
N ASN A 14 -22.42 -10.79 1.86
CA ASN A 14 -21.88 -12.15 1.85
C ASN A 14 -21.40 -12.51 0.44
N TRP A 15 -20.10 -12.65 0.24
CA TRP A 15 -19.53 -13.30 -0.94
C TRP A 15 -19.33 -14.79 -0.65
N ARG A 16 -20.33 -15.65 -0.86
CA ARG A 16 -20.09 -17.11 -0.95
C ARG A 16 -21.13 -17.76 -1.86
N SER A 17 -20.74 -17.99 -3.10
CA SER A 17 -21.28 -18.98 -4.04
C SER A 17 -20.23 -19.07 -5.17
N THR A 18 -19.89 -20.18 -5.81
CA THR A 18 -20.36 -21.57 -5.77
C THR A 18 -19.33 -22.32 -6.61
N MET A 19 -18.68 -23.36 -6.08
CA MET A 19 -18.16 -24.45 -6.90
C MET A 19 -18.53 -25.74 -6.20
N GLN A 20 -19.67 -26.28 -6.60
CA GLN A 20 -20.10 -27.64 -6.29
C GLN A 20 -19.33 -28.58 -7.21
N SER A 21 -18.53 -29.48 -6.63
CA SER A 21 -18.06 -30.69 -7.28
C SER A 21 -19.04 -31.82 -6.94
N PRO A 22 -19.49 -32.64 -7.90
CA PRO A 22 -20.11 -33.93 -7.58
C PRO A 22 -19.04 -35.03 -7.58
N CYS A 23 -19.01 -35.80 -6.49
CA CYS A 23 -18.27 -37.04 -6.36
C CYS A 23 -19.13 -38.26 -6.75
N LEU A 24 -18.45 -39.23 -7.38
CA LEU A 24 -18.65 -40.70 -7.36
C LEU A 24 -19.79 -41.34 -8.15
N THR A 25 -19.41 -42.26 -9.04
CA THR A 25 -19.70 -43.71 -8.90
C THR A 25 -18.56 -44.56 -9.50
N PRO A 26 -18.23 -45.74 -8.94
CA PRO A 26 -17.30 -46.70 -9.54
C PRO A 26 -18.05 -47.82 -10.28
N GLY A 27 -17.57 -48.18 -11.47
CA GLY A 27 -18.07 -49.33 -12.24
C GLY A 27 -16.90 -50.12 -12.81
N TRP A 28 -16.69 -51.33 -12.29
CA TRP A 28 -15.81 -52.34 -12.86
C TRP A 28 -16.41 -52.93 -14.13
N ASN A 29 -15.59 -53.13 -15.17
CA ASN A 29 -15.62 -54.35 -15.99
C ASN A 29 -14.32 -54.49 -16.79
N ALA A 30 -13.76 -55.71 -16.71
CA ALA A 30 -12.53 -56.14 -17.35
C ALA A 30 -12.74 -56.53 -18.81
N ALA A 31 -11.75 -56.28 -19.67
CA ALA A 31 -11.43 -57.13 -20.82
C ALA A 31 -10.08 -56.73 -21.46
N ILE A 32 -9.07 -57.54 -21.15
CA ILE A 32 -8.01 -58.11 -22.01
C ILE A 32 -7.86 -57.48 -23.43
N THR A 33 -6.67 -56.95 -23.71
CA THR A 33 -5.89 -57.38 -24.90
C THR A 33 -4.42 -56.98 -24.75
N ALA A 34 -3.56 -57.99 -24.80
CA ALA A 34 -2.12 -57.86 -24.85
C ALA A 34 -1.68 -57.46 -26.26
N ALA A 35 -0.78 -56.50 -26.36
CA ALA A 35 0.09 -56.34 -27.52
C ALA A 35 1.48 -55.92 -27.01
N LEU A 36 2.41 -56.87 -27.07
CA LEU A 36 3.84 -56.61 -26.97
C LEU A 36 4.27 -55.76 -28.17
N MET A 37 4.87 -54.59 -27.92
CA MET A 37 5.93 -54.05 -28.76
C MET A 37 7.15 -53.80 -27.89
N ALA A 38 8.24 -54.47 -28.26
CA ALA A 38 9.52 -54.35 -27.63
C ALA A 38 10.38 -53.25 -28.30
N ILE A 39 11.33 -52.73 -27.52
CA ILE A 39 12.56 -51.99 -27.91
C ILE A 39 12.31 -50.52 -28.28
N LEU A 40 12.78 -49.51 -27.52
CA LEU A 40 14.16 -49.20 -27.11
C LEU A 40 14.21 -48.52 -25.73
N PRO A 41 15.21 -48.78 -24.86
CA PRO A 41 15.51 -47.90 -23.74
C PRO A 41 16.26 -46.69 -24.31
N GLY A 42 15.51 -45.74 -24.87
CA GLY A 42 16.02 -44.39 -24.99
C GLY A 42 16.22 -43.87 -23.58
N CYS A 43 17.48 -43.78 -23.14
CA CYS A 43 17.85 -42.91 -22.03
C CYS A 43 17.47 -41.47 -22.43
N VAL A 44 16.19 -41.13 -22.26
CA VAL A 44 15.76 -39.75 -22.11
C VAL A 44 16.34 -39.35 -20.77
N THR A 45 17.55 -38.81 -20.79
CA THR A 45 18.00 -37.93 -19.74
C THR A 45 16.92 -36.87 -19.61
N LYS A 46 16.06 -37.00 -18.58
CA LYS A 46 15.29 -35.88 -18.09
C LYS A 46 16.33 -34.84 -17.72
N GLN A 47 16.67 -33.95 -18.65
CA GLN A 47 17.32 -32.70 -18.29
C GLN A 47 16.42 -32.11 -17.22
N ALA A 48 16.93 -32.09 -15.99
CA ALA A 48 16.28 -31.37 -14.93
C ALA A 48 16.00 -29.96 -15.48
N PRO A 49 14.77 -29.43 -15.31
CA PRO A 49 14.46 -28.11 -15.81
C PRO A 49 15.56 -27.17 -15.34
N GLU A 50 16.24 -26.53 -16.28
CA GLU A 50 17.37 -25.65 -16.02
C GLU A 50 16.91 -24.62 -14.98
N GLN A 51 17.38 -24.80 -13.75
CA GLN A 51 17.03 -23.90 -12.66
C GLN A 51 17.66 -22.57 -12.97
N LYS A 52 16.83 -21.59 -13.31
CA LYS A 52 17.30 -20.22 -13.47
C LYS A 52 18.01 -19.78 -12.18
N PRO A 53 19.16 -19.07 -12.30
CA PRO A 53 19.86 -18.60 -11.13
C PRO A 53 18.95 -17.73 -10.26
N THR A 54 19.12 -17.81 -8.95
CA THR A 54 18.43 -16.92 -8.02
C THR A 54 18.97 -15.50 -8.17
N LEU A 55 18.19 -14.49 -7.75
CA LEU A 55 18.66 -13.10 -7.77
C LEU A 55 19.99 -12.94 -6.99
N GLU A 56 20.16 -13.69 -5.90
CA GLU A 56 21.43 -13.67 -5.17
C GLU A 56 22.61 -14.17 -6.02
N GLN A 57 22.43 -15.25 -6.78
CA GLN A 57 23.47 -15.78 -7.67
C GLN A 57 23.80 -14.80 -8.80
N GLU A 58 22.79 -14.11 -9.33
CA GLU A 58 22.99 -13.06 -10.33
C GLU A 58 23.76 -11.86 -9.75
N LEU A 59 23.38 -11.39 -8.55
CA LEU A 59 24.08 -10.31 -7.86
C LEU A 59 25.54 -10.67 -7.54
N ARG A 60 25.81 -11.92 -7.13
CA ARG A 60 27.18 -12.41 -6.92
C ARG A 60 27.99 -12.43 -8.22
N SER A 61 27.37 -12.84 -9.32
CA SER A 61 28.03 -12.95 -10.63
C SER A 61 28.29 -11.58 -11.26
N ALA A 62 27.40 -10.61 -11.04
CA ALA A 62 27.56 -9.25 -11.54
C ALA A 62 28.70 -8.47 -10.84
N GLY A 63 29.02 -8.83 -9.60
CA GLY A 63 30.00 -8.12 -8.77
C GLY A 63 29.51 -6.75 -8.27
N GLY A 64 30.18 -6.17 -7.28
CA GLY A 64 29.87 -4.84 -6.73
C GLY A 64 28.78 -4.83 -5.65
N PHE A 65 28.22 -6.00 -5.32
CA PHE A 65 27.20 -6.18 -4.28
C PHE A 65 27.75 -6.88 -3.02
N GLU A 66 29.06 -7.11 -2.94
CA GLU A 66 29.70 -7.83 -1.83
C GLU A 66 29.41 -7.19 -0.47
N TRP A 67 29.35 -5.85 -0.43
CA TRP A 67 29.06 -5.07 0.78
C TRP A 67 27.73 -5.45 1.45
N MET A 68 26.77 -5.92 0.66
CA MET A 68 25.45 -6.39 1.10
C MET A 68 25.44 -7.91 1.28
N LEU A 69 26.08 -8.64 0.37
CA LEU A 69 26.00 -10.10 0.30
C LEU A 69 26.86 -10.83 1.35
N GLN A 70 27.88 -10.16 1.92
CA GLN A 70 28.79 -10.73 2.93
C GLN A 70 28.28 -10.58 4.37
N ASP A 71 27.45 -9.58 4.65
CA ASP A 71 26.90 -9.28 5.99
C ASP A 71 25.40 -8.91 5.88
N PRO A 72 24.57 -9.85 5.39
CA PRO A 72 23.20 -9.53 5.00
C PRO A 72 22.30 -9.14 6.19
N GLU A 73 22.50 -9.75 7.37
CA GLU A 73 21.72 -9.45 8.57
C GLU A 73 21.96 -8.03 9.08
N SER A 74 23.21 -7.55 9.10
CA SER A 74 23.51 -6.20 9.59
C SER A 74 23.18 -5.13 8.56
N ARG A 75 23.29 -5.45 7.26
CA ARG A 75 22.99 -4.52 6.16
C ARG A 75 21.50 -4.40 5.88
N ARG A 76 20.72 -5.45 6.16
CA ARG A 76 19.25 -5.49 6.04
C ARG A 76 18.73 -5.05 4.67
N ALA A 77 19.55 -5.21 3.65
CA ALA A 77 19.18 -4.83 2.31
C ALA A 77 18.34 -5.95 1.69
N GLN A 78 17.25 -5.53 1.04
CA GLN A 78 16.24 -6.41 0.49
C GLN A 78 15.90 -5.89 -0.91
N ILE A 79 15.74 -6.79 -1.87
CA ILE A 79 15.50 -6.44 -3.26
C ILE A 79 14.35 -7.30 -3.77
N LEU A 80 13.39 -6.66 -4.42
CA LEU A 80 12.31 -7.31 -5.16
C LEU A 80 12.22 -6.67 -6.54
N ILE A 81 12.40 -7.49 -7.58
CA ILE A 81 12.30 -7.08 -8.98
C ILE A 81 11.15 -7.86 -9.60
N THR A 82 10.24 -7.19 -10.30
CA THR A 82 9.20 -7.85 -11.08
C THR A 82 9.39 -7.52 -12.55
N GLU A 83 9.58 -8.55 -13.35
CA GLU A 83 9.69 -8.48 -14.80
C GLU A 83 8.32 -8.70 -15.44
N ILE A 84 8.05 -7.94 -16.50
CA ILE A 84 6.90 -8.14 -17.36
C ILE A 84 7.36 -9.01 -18.52
N VAL A 85 6.87 -10.25 -18.56
CA VAL A 85 7.24 -11.23 -19.60
C VAL A 85 6.01 -11.62 -20.41
N LYS A 86 6.19 -11.93 -21.69
CA LYS A 86 5.12 -12.49 -22.53
C LYS A 86 5.28 -13.99 -22.64
N ASP A 87 4.18 -14.72 -22.49
CA ASP A 87 4.17 -16.14 -22.79
C ASP A 87 4.13 -16.40 -24.30
N PRO A 88 4.32 -17.66 -24.76
CA PRO A 88 4.27 -18.00 -26.18
C PRO A 88 2.94 -17.66 -26.88
N ASN A 89 1.86 -17.48 -26.11
CA ASN A 89 0.54 -17.08 -26.62
C ASN A 89 0.35 -15.54 -26.58
N GLY A 90 1.40 -14.78 -26.24
CA GLY A 90 1.39 -13.32 -26.16
C GLY A 90 0.75 -12.74 -24.90
N ARG A 91 0.38 -13.55 -23.90
CA ARG A 91 -0.21 -13.07 -22.64
C ARG A 91 0.87 -12.50 -21.73
N THR A 92 0.60 -11.33 -21.16
CA THR A 92 1.47 -10.72 -20.14
C THR A 92 1.44 -11.56 -18.86
N GLN A 93 2.63 -11.84 -18.33
CA GLN A 93 2.86 -12.48 -17.05
C GLN A 93 3.87 -11.65 -16.24
N LEU A 94 3.72 -11.68 -14.92
CA LEU A 94 4.66 -11.04 -14.00
C LEU A 94 5.55 -12.12 -13.38
N ARG A 95 6.87 -11.96 -13.53
CA ARG A 95 7.87 -12.85 -12.93
C ARG A 95 8.67 -12.05 -11.91
N SER A 96 8.62 -12.46 -10.65
CA SER A 96 9.32 -11.76 -9.57
C SER A 96 10.58 -12.51 -9.14
N HIS A 97 11.64 -11.75 -8.87
CA HIS A 97 12.93 -12.21 -8.36
C HIS A 97 13.24 -11.45 -7.07
N GLY A 98 13.67 -12.17 -6.05
CA GLY A 98 13.80 -11.63 -4.70
C GLY A 98 15.13 -11.96 -4.04
N TYR A 99 15.63 -11.01 -3.25
CA TYR A 99 16.73 -11.18 -2.31
C TYR A 99 16.26 -10.66 -0.94
N ARG A 100 16.24 -11.55 0.07
CA ARG A 100 15.79 -11.26 1.45
C ARG A 100 14.43 -10.55 1.55
N VAL A 101 13.53 -10.80 0.60
CA VAL A 101 12.25 -10.10 0.51
C VAL A 101 11.46 -10.25 1.81
N ASP A 102 11.15 -9.12 2.43
CA ASP A 102 10.42 -9.00 3.69
C ASP A 102 11.03 -9.79 4.87
N ALA A 103 12.36 -10.03 4.84
CA ALA A 103 13.09 -10.73 5.89
C ALA A 103 13.00 -10.00 7.24
N GLU A 104 13.06 -8.66 7.20
CA GLU A 104 12.85 -7.80 8.36
C GLU A 104 12.10 -6.52 7.98
N TYR A 105 11.64 -5.77 8.98
CA TYR A 105 11.06 -4.45 8.78
C TYR A 105 12.04 -3.53 8.03
N PHE A 106 11.55 -2.73 7.09
CA PHE A 106 12.27 -1.57 6.59
C PHE A 106 11.38 -0.34 6.72
N TYR A 107 11.99 0.82 6.94
CA TYR A 107 11.24 2.07 6.97
C TYR A 107 10.98 2.53 5.53
N PRO A 108 9.72 2.63 5.08
CA PRO A 108 9.41 2.91 3.67
C PRO A 108 9.73 4.35 3.25
N ALA A 109 10.09 5.21 4.19
CA ALA A 109 10.34 6.63 3.95
C ALA A 109 9.22 7.25 3.09
N SER A 110 9.58 7.94 2.02
CA SER A 110 8.61 8.59 1.12
C SER A 110 7.81 7.63 0.25
N ALA A 111 8.17 6.35 0.14
CA ALA A 111 7.42 5.40 -0.70
C ALA A 111 5.98 5.20 -0.20
N ILE A 112 5.75 5.37 1.11
CA ILE A 112 4.41 5.31 1.73
C ILE A 112 3.44 6.37 1.18
N LYS A 113 3.95 7.44 0.54
CA LYS A 113 3.13 8.49 -0.05
C LYS A 113 2.20 7.99 -1.15
N LEU A 114 2.58 6.89 -1.83
CA LEU A 114 1.72 6.26 -2.83
C LEU A 114 0.40 5.76 -2.21
N CYS A 115 0.43 5.24 -0.97
CA CYS A 115 -0.78 4.83 -0.26
C CYS A 115 -1.75 6.00 -0.06
N ALA A 116 -1.23 7.15 0.37
CA ALA A 116 -2.06 8.35 0.58
C ALA A 116 -2.67 8.86 -0.73
N ALA A 117 -1.90 8.83 -1.83
CA ALA A 117 -2.40 9.21 -3.16
C ALA A 117 -3.54 8.29 -3.61
N VAL A 118 -3.36 6.97 -3.50
CA VAL A 118 -4.38 5.99 -3.90
C VAL A 118 -5.63 6.11 -3.03
N ALA A 119 -5.48 6.23 -1.70
CA ALA A 119 -6.62 6.38 -0.79
C ALA A 119 -7.40 7.68 -1.05
N ALA A 120 -6.70 8.79 -1.37
CA ALA A 120 -7.35 10.05 -1.72
C ALA A 120 -8.15 9.96 -3.03
N LEU A 121 -7.64 9.24 -4.03
CA LEU A 121 -8.35 9.01 -5.29
C LEU A 121 -9.59 8.13 -5.08
N GLN A 122 -9.51 7.08 -4.26
CA GLN A 122 -10.68 6.25 -3.91
C GLN A 122 -11.75 7.04 -3.16
N LEU A 123 -11.35 7.92 -2.24
CA LEU A 123 -12.28 8.84 -1.57
C LEU A 123 -12.95 9.78 -2.58
N ILE A 124 -12.17 10.35 -3.50
CA ILE A 124 -12.71 11.21 -4.57
C ILE A 124 -13.74 10.46 -5.41
N GLU A 125 -13.41 9.26 -5.89
CA GLU A 125 -14.32 8.45 -6.70
C GLU A 125 -15.64 8.18 -5.95
N THR A 126 -15.55 7.88 -4.65
CA THR A 126 -16.73 7.69 -3.79
C THR A 126 -17.57 8.95 -3.71
N LEU A 127 -16.96 10.12 -3.45
CA LEU A 127 -17.67 11.39 -3.34
C LEU A 127 -18.28 11.82 -4.68
N GLU A 128 -17.55 11.63 -5.78
CA GLU A 128 -18.02 11.91 -7.14
C GLU A 128 -19.29 11.11 -7.46
N HIS A 129 -19.25 9.81 -7.17
CA HIS A 129 -20.40 8.93 -7.33
C HIS A 129 -21.57 9.33 -6.42
N THR A 130 -21.34 9.56 -5.13
CA THR A 130 -22.39 9.92 -4.16
C THR A 130 -23.09 11.24 -4.48
N HIS A 131 -22.35 12.22 -5.01
CA HIS A 131 -22.87 13.57 -5.28
C HIS A 131 -23.17 13.84 -6.77
N GLY A 132 -23.02 12.85 -7.64
CA GLY A 132 -23.28 12.98 -9.09
C GLY A 132 -22.48 14.11 -9.73
N LEU A 133 -21.16 14.10 -9.53
CA LEU A 133 -20.22 15.06 -10.10
C LEU A 133 -18.94 14.37 -10.59
N ALA A 134 -18.08 15.13 -11.27
CA ALA A 134 -16.79 14.68 -11.76
C ALA A 134 -15.74 15.76 -11.52
N ASP A 135 -14.46 15.40 -11.71
CA ASP A 135 -13.32 16.30 -11.60
C ASP A 135 -13.11 16.93 -10.20
N LEU A 136 -13.56 16.27 -9.14
CA LEU A 136 -13.41 16.72 -7.76
C LEU A 136 -11.93 16.85 -7.36
N ALA A 137 -11.04 16.06 -7.97
CA ALA A 137 -9.60 16.19 -7.81
C ALA A 137 -9.05 17.58 -8.18
N LYS A 138 -9.76 18.32 -9.05
CA LYS A 138 -9.41 19.68 -9.50
C LYS A 138 -10.15 20.76 -8.71
N ALA A 139 -11.15 20.41 -7.90
CA ALA A 139 -11.89 21.37 -7.10
C ALA A 139 -11.01 21.97 -6.00
N PRO A 140 -11.14 23.27 -5.69
CA PRO A 140 -10.51 23.87 -4.53
C PRO A 140 -10.85 23.13 -3.23
N LEU A 141 -9.82 22.88 -2.45
CA LEU A 141 -9.85 22.17 -1.19
C LEU A 141 -9.55 23.14 -0.05
N ARG A 142 -10.31 23.04 1.03
CA ARG A 142 -10.03 23.73 2.28
C ARG A 142 -9.88 22.71 3.39
N ILE A 143 -8.80 22.82 4.14
CA ILE A 143 -8.51 21.98 5.33
C ILE A 143 -8.56 22.90 6.54
N GLU A 144 -9.42 22.56 7.50
CA GLU A 144 -9.59 23.35 8.72
C GLU A 144 -8.42 23.17 9.69
N PRO A 145 -8.17 24.13 10.59
CA PRO A 145 -7.24 23.94 11.71
C PRO A 145 -7.61 22.71 12.54
N LEU A 146 -6.62 21.91 12.93
CA LEU A 146 -6.84 20.73 13.76
C LEU A 146 -6.22 20.87 15.15
N PHE A 147 -4.99 21.38 15.22
CA PHE A 147 -4.23 21.54 16.47
C PHE A 147 -4.04 23.01 16.84
N PRO A 148 -3.71 23.31 18.12
CA PRO A 148 -3.40 24.67 18.54
C PRO A 148 -2.31 25.31 17.66
N GLY A 149 -2.60 26.50 17.13
CA GLY A 149 -1.70 27.24 16.24
C GLY A 149 -1.85 26.92 14.75
N ASP A 150 -2.63 25.91 14.37
CA ASP A 150 -2.94 25.66 12.97
C ASP A 150 -3.79 26.79 12.37
N ARG A 151 -3.66 26.98 11.07
CA ARG A 151 -4.50 27.88 10.26
C ARG A 151 -5.18 27.08 9.17
N ALA A 152 -6.33 27.56 8.73
CA ALA A 152 -7.02 26.96 7.61
C ALA A 152 -6.12 27.00 6.36
N GLN A 153 -6.03 25.88 5.66
CA GLN A 153 -5.19 25.73 4.49
C GLN A 153 -6.07 25.71 3.24
N THR A 154 -5.92 26.72 2.39
CA THR A 154 -6.71 26.90 1.15
C THR A 154 -5.85 27.11 -0.09
N ILE A 155 -4.55 27.38 0.10
CA ILE A 155 -3.60 27.66 -0.98
C ILE A 155 -2.42 26.69 -0.94
N ASP A 156 -1.91 26.39 -2.12
CA ASP A 156 -0.77 25.50 -2.33
C ASP A 156 0.55 26.21 -1.98
N ASP A 157 0.80 27.38 -2.57
CA ASP A 157 1.97 28.24 -2.33
C ASP A 157 1.52 29.60 -1.79
N PRO A 158 2.12 30.10 -0.68
CA PRO A 158 1.87 31.47 -0.22
C PRO A 158 2.42 32.56 -1.17
N LYS A 159 3.34 32.22 -2.09
CA LYS A 159 3.88 33.15 -3.08
C LYS A 159 2.87 33.46 -4.18
N PRO A 160 2.85 34.70 -4.72
CA PRO A 160 2.01 35.03 -5.86
C PRO A 160 2.44 34.29 -7.13
N PRO A 161 1.49 33.87 -8.00
CA PRO A 161 0.04 33.94 -7.81
C PRO A 161 -0.45 32.90 -6.80
N LYS A 162 -1.42 33.28 -5.95
CA LYS A 162 -2.03 32.35 -5.00
C LYS A 162 -2.80 31.26 -5.76
N VAL A 163 -2.31 30.04 -5.69
CA VAL A 163 -2.93 28.89 -6.34
C VAL A 163 -3.79 28.12 -5.33
N PRO A 164 -5.05 27.76 -5.66
CA PRO A 164 -5.89 27.00 -4.76
C PRO A 164 -5.31 25.61 -4.53
N LEU A 165 -5.45 25.15 -3.29
CA LEU A 165 -5.17 23.77 -2.92
C LEU A 165 -6.13 22.84 -3.66
N THR A 166 -5.64 21.76 -4.28
CA THR A 166 -6.47 20.71 -4.87
C THR A 166 -5.82 19.35 -4.64
N VAL A 167 -6.61 18.28 -4.60
CA VAL A 167 -6.06 16.93 -4.40
C VAL A 167 -5.12 16.54 -5.53
N GLY A 168 -5.44 16.90 -6.77
CA GLY A 168 -4.56 16.65 -7.92
C GLY A 168 -3.20 17.33 -7.80
N ARG A 169 -3.13 18.52 -7.19
CA ARG A 169 -1.86 19.22 -6.91
C ARG A 169 -1.08 18.54 -5.79
N GLU A 170 -1.76 18.15 -4.72
CA GLU A 170 -1.10 17.43 -3.63
C GLU A 170 -0.49 16.12 -4.11
N ILE A 171 -1.24 15.32 -4.88
CA ILE A 171 -0.73 14.08 -5.48
C ILE A 171 0.46 14.37 -6.41
N ARG A 172 0.38 15.42 -7.24
CA ARG A 172 1.51 15.82 -8.11
C ARG A 172 2.75 16.13 -7.29
N LYS A 173 2.63 16.84 -6.17
CA LYS A 173 3.77 17.15 -5.29
C LYS A 173 4.37 15.92 -4.62
N LEU A 174 3.54 14.92 -4.28
CA LEU A 174 4.03 13.63 -3.78
C LEU A 174 4.95 12.95 -4.81
N CYS A 175 4.54 12.94 -6.08
CA CYS A 175 5.29 12.31 -7.16
C CYS A 175 6.53 13.10 -7.59
N LEU A 176 6.45 14.43 -7.69
CA LEU A 176 7.50 15.25 -8.28
C LEU A 176 8.60 15.64 -7.29
N VAL A 177 8.23 15.98 -6.05
CA VAL A 177 9.16 16.57 -5.08
C VAL A 177 9.05 15.93 -3.69
N SER A 178 8.28 14.84 -3.58
CA SER A 178 8.11 14.11 -2.33
C SER A 178 7.67 15.00 -1.16
N ASP A 179 6.72 15.89 -1.40
CA ASP A 179 6.32 16.91 -0.43
C ASP A 179 5.65 16.30 0.81
N ASN A 180 6.23 16.53 2.00
CA ASN A 180 5.67 16.04 3.27
C ASN A 180 4.39 16.79 3.70
N PRO A 181 4.30 18.13 3.57
CA PRO A 181 3.04 18.84 3.80
C PRO A 181 1.88 18.29 2.95
N ALA A 182 2.11 17.95 1.70
CA ALA A 182 1.09 17.37 0.83
C ALA A 182 0.60 16.01 1.30
N PHE A 183 1.53 15.16 1.77
CA PHE A 183 1.14 13.89 2.38
C PHE A 183 0.26 14.12 3.60
N ASN A 184 0.64 15.08 4.45
CA ASN A 184 -0.10 15.40 5.67
C ASN A 184 -1.50 15.95 5.35
N ARG A 185 -1.64 16.77 4.31
CA ARG A 185 -2.94 17.25 3.82
C ARG A 185 -3.82 16.13 3.27
N LEU A 186 -3.23 15.15 2.57
CA LEU A 186 -3.97 13.94 2.14
C LEU A 186 -4.32 13.03 3.32
N PHE A 187 -3.48 12.96 4.33
CA PHE A 187 -3.79 12.28 5.59
C PHE A 187 -5.00 12.93 6.29
N ASP A 188 -5.04 14.26 6.35
CA ASP A 188 -6.19 15.01 6.87
C ASP A 188 -7.46 14.82 6.03
N LEU A 189 -7.32 14.82 4.70
CA LEU A 189 -8.44 14.58 3.78
C LEU A 189 -9.03 13.18 3.92
N VAL A 190 -8.18 12.15 3.94
CA VAL A 190 -8.62 10.74 3.92
C VAL A 190 -8.95 10.23 5.31
N GLY A 191 -8.20 10.65 6.33
CA GLY A 191 -8.34 10.15 7.70
C GLY A 191 -7.49 8.92 7.99
N HIS A 192 -7.13 8.77 9.27
CA HIS A 192 -6.24 7.71 9.74
C HIS A 192 -6.81 6.30 9.52
N ALA A 193 -8.07 6.06 9.93
CA ALA A 193 -8.70 4.75 9.80
C ALA A 193 -8.90 4.38 8.33
N GLU A 194 -9.53 5.28 7.57
CA GLU A 194 -9.91 5.05 6.19
C GLU A 194 -8.68 4.83 5.31
N MET A 195 -7.58 5.54 5.54
CA MET A 195 -6.36 5.36 4.76
C MET A 195 -5.76 3.96 4.94
N ASN A 196 -5.72 3.44 6.18
CA ASN A 196 -5.23 2.09 6.44
C ASN A 196 -6.19 1.03 5.88
N GLN A 197 -7.48 1.18 6.15
CA GLN A 197 -8.52 0.24 5.73
C GLN A 197 -8.63 0.15 4.20
N SER A 198 -8.49 1.28 3.50
CA SER A 198 -8.44 1.35 2.03
C SER A 198 -7.31 0.47 1.47
N MET A 199 -6.12 0.52 2.04
CA MET A 199 -5.00 -0.31 1.59
C MET A 199 -5.22 -1.79 1.90
N HIS A 200 -5.73 -2.11 3.09
CA HIS A 200 -6.04 -3.49 3.47
C HIS A 200 -7.15 -4.09 2.60
N ALA A 201 -8.15 -3.29 2.21
CA ALA A 201 -9.20 -3.71 1.27
C ALA A 201 -8.64 -4.05 -0.14
N LEU A 202 -7.48 -3.52 -0.51
CA LEU A 202 -6.77 -3.89 -1.74
C LEU A 202 -5.91 -5.17 -1.61
N GLY A 203 -5.93 -5.80 -0.42
CA GLY A 203 -5.12 -6.96 -0.05
C GLY A 203 -3.73 -6.60 0.48
N LEU A 204 -3.43 -5.32 0.71
CA LEU A 204 -2.11 -4.82 1.15
C LEU A 204 -2.03 -4.79 2.68
N ASN A 205 -2.08 -5.97 3.29
CA ASN A 205 -2.29 -6.13 4.73
C ASN A 205 -1.11 -5.70 5.62
N SER A 206 0.08 -5.49 5.05
CA SER A 206 1.25 -5.00 5.79
C SER A 206 1.27 -3.48 5.99
N VAL A 207 0.33 -2.75 5.36
CA VAL A 207 0.29 -1.28 5.46
C VAL A 207 -0.05 -0.86 6.89
N VAL A 208 0.78 0.04 7.42
CA VAL A 208 0.60 0.73 8.69
C VAL A 208 0.87 2.21 8.44
N ILE A 209 -0.13 3.08 8.61
CA ILE A 209 0.01 4.53 8.47
C ILE A 209 -0.51 5.16 9.76
N ASN A 210 0.39 5.50 10.67
CA ASN A 210 0.07 5.95 12.02
C ASN A 210 0.34 7.43 12.26
N HIS A 211 1.17 8.06 11.44
CA HIS A 211 1.56 9.45 11.66
C HIS A 211 1.83 10.21 10.37
N ARG A 212 1.67 11.53 10.47
CA ARG A 212 2.15 12.53 9.51
C ARG A 212 3.67 12.44 9.32
N LEU A 213 4.16 12.90 8.17
CA LEU A 213 5.58 12.94 7.83
C LEU A 213 6.20 14.28 8.24
N SER A 214 7.43 14.21 8.78
CA SER A 214 8.20 15.36 9.26
C SER A 214 7.45 16.31 10.20
N GLU A 215 6.52 15.79 10.98
CA GLU A 215 5.85 16.55 12.04
C GLU A 215 6.70 16.47 13.31
N SER A 216 7.38 17.57 13.63
CA SER A 216 8.22 17.68 14.83
C SER A 216 7.44 18.11 16.07
N ARG A 217 6.23 18.67 15.90
CA ARG A 217 5.39 19.10 17.01
C ARG A 217 4.86 17.88 17.76
N LYS A 218 4.75 18.04 19.08
CA LYS A 218 4.02 17.08 19.92
C LYS A 218 2.51 17.26 19.69
N ILE A 219 1.97 16.55 18.72
CA ILE A 219 0.52 16.56 18.43
C ILE A 219 -0.23 15.72 19.48
N PRO A 220 -1.29 16.26 20.12
CA PRO A 220 -2.02 15.55 21.19
C PRO A 220 -2.64 14.22 20.76
N ASN A 221 -3.14 14.17 19.52
CA ASN A 221 -3.77 12.99 18.94
C ASN A 221 -3.27 12.78 17.50
N PRO A 222 -2.25 11.93 17.28
CA PRO A 222 -1.66 11.73 15.96
C PRO A 222 -2.61 11.08 14.95
N GLN A 223 -3.66 10.38 15.42
CA GLN A 223 -4.69 9.76 14.59
C GLN A 223 -5.85 10.71 14.23
N ALA A 224 -5.89 11.92 14.78
CA ALA A 224 -6.89 12.91 14.40
C ALA A 224 -6.65 13.45 12.98
N ALA A 225 -7.73 13.70 12.27
CA ALA A 225 -7.77 14.27 10.94
C ALA A 225 -8.72 15.48 10.91
N ALA A 226 -8.31 16.53 10.19
CA ALA A 226 -9.03 17.78 10.12
C ALA A 226 -10.40 17.66 9.42
N GLY A 227 -11.27 18.65 9.66
CA GLY A 227 -12.43 18.87 8.81
C GLY A 227 -11.98 19.39 7.45
N VAL A 228 -12.62 18.94 6.38
CA VAL A 228 -12.24 19.27 5.01
C VAL A 228 -13.47 19.63 4.19
N SER A 229 -13.34 20.62 3.31
CA SER A 229 -14.39 20.96 2.35
C SER A 229 -13.85 21.06 0.92
N PHE A 230 -14.59 20.44 -0.01
CA PHE A 230 -14.40 20.64 -1.44
C PHE A 230 -15.35 21.72 -1.94
N HIS A 231 -14.86 22.60 -2.83
CA HIS A 231 -15.62 23.72 -3.39
C HIS A 231 -15.75 23.61 -4.92
N PRO A 232 -16.49 22.62 -5.45
CA PRO A 232 -16.71 22.49 -6.89
C PRO A 232 -17.43 23.73 -7.47
N PRO A 233 -17.05 24.22 -8.67
CA PRO A 233 -17.69 25.38 -9.29
C PRO A 233 -19.19 25.17 -9.52
N GLY A 234 -20.00 26.18 -9.19
CA GLY A 234 -21.45 26.15 -9.43
C GLY A 234 -22.22 25.14 -8.58
N ARG A 235 -21.61 24.55 -7.55
CA ARG A 235 -22.24 23.58 -6.66
C ARG A 235 -22.01 23.94 -5.18
N PRO A 236 -22.88 23.50 -4.27
CA PRO A 236 -22.63 23.62 -2.83
C PRO A 236 -21.34 22.91 -2.41
N PRO A 237 -20.66 23.37 -1.34
CA PRO A 237 -19.51 22.67 -0.80
C PRO A 237 -19.85 21.26 -0.32
N ILE A 238 -18.91 20.33 -0.51
CA ILE A 238 -18.99 18.98 0.05
C ILE A 238 -18.15 18.97 1.32
N LEU A 239 -18.77 18.62 2.43
CA LEU A 239 -18.17 18.69 3.76
C LEU A 239 -17.78 17.29 4.26
N ILE A 240 -16.58 17.20 4.79
CA ILE A 240 -16.05 16.05 5.50
C ILE A 240 -15.77 16.52 6.93
N ALA A 241 -16.47 15.93 7.90
CA ALA A 241 -16.30 16.27 9.30
C ALA A 241 -14.91 15.87 9.82
N PRO A 242 -14.34 16.60 10.80
CA PRO A 242 -13.15 16.15 11.50
C PRO A 242 -13.40 14.79 12.15
N ARG A 243 -12.39 13.93 12.16
CA ARG A 243 -12.51 12.57 12.68
C ARG A 243 -11.29 12.16 13.47
N THR A 244 -11.50 11.22 14.38
CA THR A 244 -10.43 10.53 15.09
C THR A 244 -10.66 9.04 15.02
N SER A 245 -9.60 8.27 15.23
CA SER A 245 -9.58 6.83 15.06
C SER A 245 -8.87 6.20 16.24
N ASP A 246 -9.48 5.16 16.80
CA ASP A 246 -8.87 4.29 17.81
C ASP A 246 -8.16 3.08 17.17
N LEU A 247 -7.98 3.08 15.84
CA LEU A 247 -7.31 2.00 15.11
C LEU A 247 -5.86 1.88 15.57
N LYS A 248 -5.51 0.72 16.12
CA LYS A 248 -4.17 0.42 16.64
C LYS A 248 -3.45 -0.56 15.74
N PHE A 249 -2.93 -0.05 14.62
CA PHE A 249 -2.07 -0.84 13.74
C PHE A 249 -0.61 -0.73 14.15
N ALA A 250 0.08 -1.86 14.04
CA ALA A 250 1.48 -2.01 14.38
C ALA A 250 2.16 -2.90 13.35
N ASN A 251 3.42 -2.60 13.08
CA ASN A 251 4.26 -3.45 12.25
C ASN A 251 4.49 -4.79 12.96
N SER A 252 4.40 -5.89 12.22
CA SER A 252 4.53 -7.25 12.75
C SER A 252 5.78 -7.99 12.25
N LYS A 253 6.50 -7.41 11.27
CA LYS A 253 7.76 -7.98 10.76
C LYS A 253 8.85 -7.93 11.83
N PRO A 254 9.83 -8.85 11.82
CA PRO A 254 10.93 -8.84 12.78
C PRO A 254 11.85 -7.62 12.55
N GLY A 255 12.75 -7.35 13.51
CA GLY A 255 13.75 -6.28 13.37
C GLY A 255 13.21 -4.85 13.58
N LEU A 256 12.16 -4.69 14.39
CA LEU A 256 11.53 -3.39 14.70
C LEU A 256 12.37 -2.48 15.60
N LEU A 257 13.33 -3.06 16.33
CA LEU A 257 14.34 -2.31 17.08
C LEU A 257 15.55 -2.10 16.18
N VAL A 258 15.80 -0.85 15.79
CA VAL A 258 16.83 -0.52 14.79
C VAL A 258 17.89 0.41 15.36
N GLY A 259 19.15 0.10 15.06
CA GLY A 259 20.31 0.86 15.49
C GLY A 259 20.63 0.69 16.98
N SER A 260 21.71 1.32 17.44
CA SER A 260 22.10 1.37 18.85
C SER A 260 21.68 2.67 19.54
N SER A 261 21.40 3.72 18.77
CA SER A 261 20.96 5.03 19.23
C SER A 261 20.25 5.79 18.12
N TYR A 262 19.49 6.83 18.47
CA TYR A 262 18.83 7.72 17.51
C TYR A 262 18.78 9.16 18.01
N LEU A 263 18.57 10.11 17.10
CA LEU A 263 18.40 11.53 17.43
C LEU A 263 16.93 11.84 17.70
N GLN A 264 16.67 12.62 18.75
CA GLN A 264 15.35 13.12 19.10
C GLN A 264 15.46 14.59 19.53
N GLY A 265 14.99 15.50 18.68
CA GLY A 265 15.30 16.93 18.82
C GLY A 265 16.82 17.13 18.74
N ASP A 266 17.37 17.89 19.67
CA ASP A 266 18.82 18.12 19.77
C ASP A 266 19.55 17.05 20.59
N GLY A 267 18.82 16.05 21.11
CA GLY A 267 19.35 15.01 21.97
C GLY A 267 19.64 13.69 21.25
N LYS A 268 20.62 12.95 21.77
CA LYS A 268 20.87 11.54 21.42
C LYS A 268 20.19 10.64 22.44
N VAL A 269 19.50 9.62 21.96
CA VAL A 269 18.88 8.58 22.78
C VAL A 269 19.66 7.28 22.60
N ASP A 270 20.35 6.84 23.66
CA ASP A 270 21.24 5.67 23.65
C ASP A 270 20.51 4.33 23.82
N ARG A 271 19.56 4.06 22.92
CA ARG A 271 18.91 2.76 22.75
C ARG A 271 18.42 2.60 21.32
N PRO A 272 18.10 1.37 20.87
CA PRO A 272 17.47 1.16 19.57
C PRO A 272 16.18 1.98 19.44
N MET A 273 15.94 2.46 18.22
CA MET A 273 14.68 3.11 17.89
C MET A 273 13.60 2.05 17.64
N ASP A 274 12.43 2.25 18.23
CA ASP A 274 11.28 1.34 18.09
C ASP A 274 10.38 1.77 16.92
N PHE A 275 10.27 0.91 15.92
CA PHE A 275 9.46 1.10 14.73
C PHE A 275 8.10 0.39 14.78
N THR A 276 7.72 -0.24 15.88
CA THR A 276 6.45 -0.99 16.04
C THR A 276 5.24 -0.17 15.63
N ARG A 277 5.20 1.12 15.99
CA ARG A 277 4.08 2.02 15.68
C ARG A 277 4.38 3.07 14.60
N ARG A 278 5.52 2.95 13.91
CA ARG A 278 5.87 3.83 12.80
C ARG A 278 5.11 3.45 11.53
N ASN A 279 5.08 4.35 10.56
CA ASN A 279 4.57 4.02 9.24
C ASN A 279 5.36 2.82 8.65
N GLY A 280 4.69 1.94 7.93
CA GLY A 280 5.25 0.71 7.40
C GLY A 280 4.44 0.15 6.25
N ILE A 281 5.13 -0.58 5.38
CA ILE A 281 4.58 -1.39 4.29
C ILE A 281 5.69 -2.37 3.91
N SER A 282 5.35 -3.61 3.60
CA SER A 282 6.33 -4.61 3.14
C SER A 282 6.75 -4.33 1.68
N LEU A 283 7.87 -4.88 1.23
CA LEU A 283 8.33 -4.72 -0.14
C LEU A 283 7.35 -5.38 -1.11
N VAL A 284 6.79 -6.53 -0.74
CA VAL A 284 5.78 -7.23 -1.54
C VAL A 284 4.53 -6.37 -1.71
N ASP A 285 4.01 -5.79 -0.63
CA ASP A 285 2.81 -4.94 -0.72
C ASP A 285 3.10 -3.60 -1.41
N LEU A 286 4.29 -3.02 -1.20
CA LEU A 286 4.69 -1.80 -1.89
C LEU A 286 4.79 -2.02 -3.40
N GLN A 287 5.43 -3.11 -3.82
CA GLN A 287 5.51 -3.52 -5.22
C GLN A 287 4.12 -3.86 -5.78
N GLY A 288 3.28 -4.55 -5.00
CA GLY A 288 1.91 -4.88 -5.35
C GLY A 288 1.04 -3.64 -5.57
N LEU A 289 1.20 -2.61 -4.72
CA LEU A 289 0.55 -1.32 -4.89
C LEU A 289 1.00 -0.64 -6.19
N LEU A 290 2.30 -0.62 -6.47
CA LEU A 290 2.83 -0.04 -7.70
C LEU A 290 2.26 -0.74 -8.95
N ILE A 291 2.27 -2.08 -8.97
CA ILE A 291 1.73 -2.88 -10.08
C ILE A 291 0.24 -2.58 -10.29
N LYS A 292 -0.56 -2.49 -9.23
CA LYS A 292 -2.00 -2.16 -9.31
C LYS A 292 -2.26 -0.79 -9.94
N VAL A 293 -1.36 0.17 -9.69
CA VAL A 293 -1.46 1.54 -10.22
C VAL A 293 -0.98 1.62 -11.67
N VAL A 294 0.18 1.05 -12.00
CA VAL A 294 0.76 1.17 -13.34
C VAL A 294 0.15 0.21 -14.36
N ARG A 295 -0.46 -0.90 -13.91
CA ARG A 295 -1.10 -1.94 -14.73
C ARG A 295 -0.26 -2.30 -15.98
N PRO A 296 0.95 -2.83 -15.77
CA PRO A 296 1.92 -3.03 -16.83
C PRO A 296 1.61 -4.24 -17.74
#